data_AF-A0A3N1XZQ5-F1
#
_entry.id   AF-A0A3N1XZQ5-F1
#
_cell.length_a   1.000
_cell.length_b   1.000
_cell.length_c   1.000
_cell.angle_alpha   90.00
_cell.angle_beta   90.00
_cell.angle_gamma   90.00
#
_symmetry.space_group_name_H-M   'P 1'
#
loop_
_entity.id
_entity.type
_entity.pdbx_description
1 polymer ?
#
loop_
_entity_poly.entity_id
_entity_poly.type
_entity_poly.pdbx_seq_one_letter_code
_entity_poly.pdbx_strand_id
1 'polypeptide(L)'
;MIAYEGNNSFCYETEVFAQASKAFNDSAATLKEMKDNLVTRIDDLRNIGWKSDAGNSFFEIIDHNWSNDIERYVDLMEDLSTMITYAIQQFESVSEQAKSIKYEENLSRLSDIPSEKVGAKSLRTKY
;
A
#
# COMPACT_ATOMS: atom_id res chain seq x y z
N MET A 1 -4.97 -26.50 -25.25
CA MET A 1 -4.12 -26.03 -24.15
C MET A 1 -3.53 -24.68 -24.55
N ILE A 2 -4.23 -23.56 -24.30
CA ILE A 2 -3.68 -22.20 -24.10
C ILE A 2 -4.76 -21.41 -23.32
N ALA A 3 -4.34 -20.51 -22.44
CA ALA A 3 -5.10 -19.52 -21.67
C ALA A 3 -5.56 -19.94 -20.26
N TYR A 4 -4.60 -20.09 -19.34
CA TYR A 4 -4.82 -19.91 -17.90
C TYR A 4 -3.70 -19.10 -17.23
N GLU A 5 -3.06 -18.18 -17.95
CA GLU A 5 -2.01 -17.30 -17.39
C GLU A 5 -2.53 -15.91 -16.97
N GLY A 6 -3.83 -15.62 -17.14
CA GLY A 6 -4.38 -14.29 -16.88
C GLY A 6 -4.75 -13.95 -15.43
N ASN A 7 -4.59 -14.87 -14.46
CA ASN A 7 -5.20 -14.70 -13.14
C ASN A 7 -4.23 -14.39 -11.98
N ASN A 8 -2.93 -14.24 -12.25
CA ASN A 8 -1.90 -14.00 -11.22
C ASN A 8 -1.17 -12.63 -11.31
N SER A 9 -1.41 -11.80 -12.35
CA SER A 9 -0.73 -10.49 -12.48
C SER A 9 -1.14 -9.51 -11.39
N PHE A 10 -2.45 -9.42 -11.11
CA PHE A 10 -2.99 -8.40 -10.21
C PHE A 10 -2.58 -8.60 -8.75
N CYS A 11 -2.62 -9.83 -8.23
CA CYS A 11 -2.20 -10.10 -6.85
C CYS A 11 -0.70 -9.83 -6.64
N TYR A 12 0.13 -10.13 -7.65
CA TYR A 12 1.57 -9.84 -7.60
C TYR A 12 1.85 -8.33 -7.57
N GLU A 13 1.12 -7.56 -8.38
CA GLU A 13 1.22 -6.10 -8.39
C GLU A 13 0.79 -5.47 -7.05
N THR A 14 -0.26 -6.00 -6.41
CA THR A 14 -0.69 -5.51 -5.08
C THR A 14 0.31 -5.82 -3.97
N GLU A 15 1.03 -6.95 -4.03
CA GLU A 15 2.09 -7.27 -3.07
C GLU A 15 3.27 -6.32 -3.18
N VAL A 16 3.69 -6.00 -4.42
CA VAL A 16 4.76 -5.02 -4.69
C VAL A 16 4.35 -3.63 -4.19
N PHE A 17 3.10 -3.24 -4.41
CA PHE A 17 2.56 -1.97 -3.89
C PHE A 17 2.51 -1.95 -2.37
N ALA A 18 2.11 -3.04 -1.71
CA ALA A 18 2.10 -3.13 -0.26
C ALA A 18 3.52 -2.98 0.32
N GLN A 19 4.51 -3.61 -0.31
CA GLN A 19 5.91 -3.47 0.06
C GLN A 19 6.41 -2.03 -0.12
N ALA A 20 6.08 -1.38 -1.24
CA ALA A 20 6.44 0.01 -1.50
C ALA A 20 5.80 0.97 -0.49
N SER A 21 4.52 0.82 -0.21
CA SER A 21 3.78 1.60 0.80
C SER A 21 4.44 1.49 2.18
N LYS A 22 4.79 0.25 2.58
CA LYS A 22 5.52 0.01 3.84
C LYS A 22 6.89 0.70 3.85
N ALA A 23 7.65 0.61 2.75
CA ALA A 23 8.97 1.21 2.66
C ALA A 23 8.92 2.75 2.78
N PHE A 24 7.89 3.40 2.22
CA PHE A 24 7.67 4.84 2.39
C PHE A 24 7.38 5.20 3.86
N ASN A 25 6.49 4.47 4.53
CA ASN A 25 6.19 4.71 5.95
C ASN A 25 7.40 4.48 6.85
N ASP A 26 8.16 3.40 6.63
CA ASP A 26 9.36 3.10 7.41
C ASP A 26 10.42 4.21 7.25
N SER A 27 10.57 4.73 6.03
CA SER A 27 11.49 5.83 5.71
C SER A 27 11.04 7.14 6.35
N ALA A 28 9.74 7.45 6.28
CA ALA A 28 9.14 8.62 6.91
C ALA A 28 9.36 8.62 8.42
N ALA A 29 9.09 7.48 9.07
CA ALA A 29 9.30 7.29 10.51
C ALA A 29 10.78 7.48 10.90
N THR A 30 11.69 6.86 10.14
CA THR A 30 13.14 6.98 10.39
C THR A 30 13.62 8.43 10.25
N LEU A 31 13.16 9.12 9.21
CA LEU A 31 13.55 10.50 8.94
C LEU A 31 13.02 11.46 10.02
N LYS A 32 11.79 11.23 10.47
CA LYS A 32 11.17 11.97 11.58
C LYS A 32 11.95 11.77 12.89
N GLU A 33 12.29 10.53 13.22
CA GLU A 33 13.08 10.20 14.40
C GLU A 33 14.47 10.86 14.34
N MET A 34 15.15 10.82 13.19
CA MET A 34 16.44 11.49 13.00
C MET A 34 16.34 13.00 13.20
N LYS A 35 15.30 13.63 12.65
CA LYS A 35 15.04 15.06 12.81
C LYS A 35 14.81 15.42 14.28
N ASP A 36 13.93 14.72 14.97
CA ASP A 36 13.59 14.98 16.38
C ASP A 36 14.80 14.79 17.30
N ASN A 37 15.61 13.75 17.04
CA ASN A 37 16.86 13.51 17.76
C ASN A 37 17.88 14.64 17.53
N LEU A 38 18.00 15.15 16.31
CA LEU A 38 18.92 16.24 16.01
C LEU A 38 18.45 17.56 16.64
N VAL A 39 17.15 17.88 16.56
CA VAL A 39 16.55 19.05 17.23
C VAL A 39 16.88 19.01 18.73
N THR A 40 16.64 17.87 19.38
CA THR A 40 16.93 17.70 20.81
C THR A 40 18.39 17.96 21.14
N ARG A 41 19.32 17.42 20.34
CA ARG A 41 20.77 17.61 20.55
C ARG A 41 21.21 19.07 20.34
N ILE A 42 20.62 19.76 19.36
CA ILE A 42 20.88 21.19 19.12
C ILE A 42 20.36 22.00 20.30
N ASP A 43 19.15 21.71 20.79
CA ASP A 43 18.54 22.39 21.92
C ASP A 43 19.34 22.15 23.22
N ASP A 44 19.81 20.94 23.47
CA ASP A 44 20.68 20.63 24.61
C ASP A 44 21.99 21.44 24.53
N LEU A 45 22.62 21.49 23.36
CA LEU A 45 23.85 22.26 23.16
C LEU A 45 23.59 23.77 23.38
N ARG A 46 22.47 24.28 22.87
CA ARG A 46 22.04 25.68 23.04
C ARG A 46 21.72 26.01 24.49
N ASN A 47 21.07 25.11 25.21
CA ASN A 47 20.55 25.38 26.55
C ASN A 47 21.56 25.12 27.65
N ILE A 48 22.44 24.14 27.47
CA ILE A 48 23.33 23.63 28.52
C ILE A 48 24.80 23.88 28.16
N GLY A 49 25.17 23.67 26.89
CA GLY A 49 26.58 23.49 26.51
C GLY A 49 27.31 24.74 26.00
N TRP A 50 26.62 25.66 25.32
CA TRP A 50 27.32 26.71 24.56
C TRP A 50 26.59 28.06 24.57
N LYS A 51 26.94 28.92 25.54
CA LYS A 51 26.31 30.23 25.80
C LYS A 51 27.13 31.45 25.35
N SER A 52 28.18 31.26 24.56
CA SER A 52 28.99 32.38 24.07
C SER A 52 28.41 33.00 22.80
N ASP A 53 28.88 34.20 22.42
CA ASP A 53 28.48 34.88 21.19
C ASP A 53 28.73 34.05 19.93
N ALA A 54 29.79 33.24 19.93
CA ALA A 54 30.07 32.28 18.87
C ALA A 54 29.01 31.18 18.79
N GLY A 55 28.51 30.72 19.95
CA GLY A 55 27.40 29.76 20.02
C GLY A 55 26.11 30.35 19.47
N ASN A 56 25.77 31.59 19.88
CA ASN A 56 24.60 32.30 19.35
C ASN A 56 24.65 32.42 17.82
N SER A 57 25.80 32.83 17.27
CA SER A 57 26.00 32.94 15.81
C SER A 57 25.86 31.59 15.10
N PHE A 58 26.34 30.50 15.70
CA PHE A 58 26.19 29.15 15.17
C PHE A 58 24.72 28.71 15.14
N PHE A 59 23.97 28.97 16.21
CA PHE A 59 22.55 28.61 16.31
C PHE A 59 21.66 29.40 15.35
N GLU A 60 21.97 30.67 15.10
CA GLU A 60 21.26 31.47 14.08
C GLU A 60 21.39 30.85 12.68
N ILE A 61 22.59 30.34 12.34
CA ILE A 61 22.82 29.66 11.05
C ILE A 61 22.04 28.34 10.97
N ILE A 62 21.96 27.61 12.09
CA ILE A 62 21.28 26.30 12.14
C ILE A 62 19.76 26.42 12.18
N ASP A 63 19.18 27.49 12.74
CA ASP A 63 17.72 27.64 12.82
C ASP A 63 17.04 27.83 11.46
N HIS A 64 17.80 27.87 10.36
CA HIS A 64 17.26 27.98 9.02
C HIS A 64 16.61 26.70 8.52
N ASN A 65 15.28 26.60 8.74
CA ASN A 65 14.25 25.85 8.00
C ASN A 65 14.45 24.35 7.71
N TRP A 66 15.60 23.76 7.99
CA TRP A 66 15.92 22.38 7.65
C TRP A 66 14.94 21.39 8.32
N SER A 67 14.50 21.68 9.54
CA SER A 67 13.55 20.83 10.26
C SER A 67 12.18 20.83 9.59
N ASN A 68 11.74 22.00 9.13
CA ASN A 68 10.50 22.16 8.37
C ASN A 68 10.60 21.50 6.99
N ASP A 69 11.75 21.60 6.32
CA ASP A 69 11.98 20.94 5.04
C ASP A 69 11.98 19.41 5.19
N ILE A 70 12.55 18.89 6.28
CA ILE A 70 12.44 17.46 6.60
C ILE A 70 10.99 17.05 6.86
N GLU A 71 10.21 17.83 7.62
CA GLU A 71 8.80 17.52 7.86
C GLU A 71 8.01 17.43 6.54
N ARG A 72 8.27 18.34 5.59
CA ARG A 72 7.63 18.27 4.26
C ARG A 72 7.96 16.99 3.49
N TYR A 73 9.18 16.46 3.63
CA TYR A 73 9.54 15.18 3.02
C TYR A 73 8.88 13.99 3.73
N VAL A 74 8.72 14.06 5.05
CA VAL A 74 7.95 13.07 5.83
C VAL A 74 6.51 13.05 5.35
N ASP A 75 5.85 14.22 5.28
CA ASP A 75 4.47 14.36 4.80
C ASP A 75 4.30 13.77 3.39
N LEU A 76 5.22 14.09 2.48
CA LEU A 76 5.19 13.55 1.11
C LEU A 76 5.28 12.02 1.08
N MET A 77 6.10 11.40 1.93
CA MET A 77 6.21 9.94 1.99
C MET A 77 4.94 9.29 2.56
N GLU A 78 4.33 9.89 3.58
CA GLU A 78 3.07 9.42 4.16
C GLU A 78 1.90 9.54 3.14
N ASP A 79 1.87 10.64 2.38
CA ASP A 79 0.92 10.85 1.29
C ASP A 79 1.07 9.79 0.19
N LEU A 80 2.32 9.49 -0.21
CA LEU A 80 2.60 8.43 -1.19
C LEU A 80 2.15 7.05 -0.70
N SER A 81 2.41 6.71 0.57
CA SER A 81 1.92 5.46 1.16
C SER A 81 0.39 5.40 1.14
N THR A 82 -0.28 6.50 1.48
CA THR A 82 -1.74 6.59 1.47
C THR A 82 -2.32 6.39 0.07
N MET A 83 -1.73 7.04 -0.94
CA MET A 83 -2.13 6.90 -2.34
C MET A 83 -1.96 5.45 -2.85
N ILE A 84 -0.84 4.80 -2.50
CA ILE A 84 -0.58 3.41 -2.90
C ILE A 84 -1.59 2.47 -2.23
N THR A 85 -1.87 2.68 -0.95
CA THR A 85 -2.84 1.87 -0.19
C THR A 85 -4.24 2.00 -0.79
N TYR A 86 -4.64 3.22 -1.16
CA TYR A 86 -5.89 3.46 -1.86
C TYR A 86 -5.92 2.74 -3.21
N ALA A 87 -4.84 2.78 -3.99
CA ALA A 87 -4.75 2.07 -5.27
C ALA A 87 -4.95 0.56 -5.09
N ILE A 88 -4.32 -0.06 -4.08
CA ILE A 88 -4.49 -1.48 -3.75
C ILE A 88 -5.99 -1.79 -3.48
N GLN A 89 -6.66 -0.98 -2.66
CA GLN A 89 -8.09 -1.17 -2.37
C GLN A 89 -8.97 -1.11 -3.62
N GLN A 90 -8.67 -0.20 -4.55
CA GLN A 90 -9.39 -0.12 -5.82
C GLN A 90 -9.14 -1.37 -6.68
N PHE A 91 -7.90 -1.86 -6.74
CA PHE A 91 -7.56 -3.10 -7.46
C PHE A 91 -8.29 -4.32 -6.89
N GLU A 92 -8.34 -4.46 -5.56
CA GLU A 92 -9.06 -5.53 -4.89
C GLU A 92 -10.56 -5.49 -5.19
N SER A 93 -11.17 -4.29 -5.11
CA SER A 93 -12.60 -4.10 -5.40
C SER A 93 -12.96 -4.49 -6.84
N VAL A 94 -12.17 -4.03 -7.82
CA VAL A 94 -12.39 -4.38 -9.24
C VAL A 94 -12.21 -5.89 -9.45
N SER A 95 -11.22 -6.49 -8.81
CA SER A 95 -10.97 -7.94 -8.91
C SER A 95 -12.12 -8.78 -8.32
N GLU A 96 -12.75 -8.30 -7.25
CA GLU A 96 -13.92 -8.95 -6.66
C GLU A 96 -15.16 -8.82 -7.54
N GLN A 97 -15.42 -7.63 -8.10
CA GLN A 97 -16.51 -7.41 -9.05
C GLN A 97 -16.36 -8.27 -10.32
N ALA A 98 -15.15 -8.40 -10.85
CA ALA A 98 -14.89 -9.25 -12.01
C ALA A 98 -15.18 -10.74 -11.70
N LYS A 99 -14.88 -11.20 -10.48
CA LYS A 99 -15.19 -12.56 -10.04
C LYS A 99 -16.71 -12.77 -9.95
N SER A 100 -17.46 -11.85 -9.34
CA SER A 100 -18.92 -12.00 -9.19
C SER A 100 -19.64 -12.08 -10.55
N ILE A 101 -19.29 -11.21 -11.49
CA ILE A 101 -19.84 -11.23 -12.87
C ILE A 101 -19.59 -12.59 -13.52
N LYS A 102 -18.36 -13.12 -13.40
CA LYS A 102 -18.02 -14.43 -13.95
C LYS A 102 -18.84 -15.56 -13.31
N TYR A 103 -19.13 -15.49 -12.02
CA TYR A 103 -20.00 -16.48 -11.37
C TYR A 103 -21.45 -16.38 -11.86
N GLU A 104 -21.99 -15.18 -12.02
CA GLU A 104 -23.34 -14.94 -12.53
C GLU A 104 -23.53 -15.43 -13.97
N GLU A 105 -22.59 -15.13 -14.88
CA GLU A 105 -22.60 -15.66 -16.25
C GLU A 105 -22.59 -17.19 -16.28
N ASN A 106 -21.79 -17.82 -15.42
CA ASN A 106 -21.71 -19.28 -15.34
C ASN A 106 -23.01 -19.89 -14.80
N LEU A 107 -23.68 -19.24 -13.84
CA LEU A 107 -24.98 -19.69 -13.32
C LEU A 107 -26.09 -19.55 -14.39
N SER A 108 -26.13 -18.44 -15.13
CA SER A 108 -27.08 -18.23 -16.23
C SER A 108 -26.90 -19.30 -17.32
N ARG A 109 -25.65 -19.63 -17.68
CA ARG A 109 -25.35 -20.68 -18.66
C ARG A 109 -25.81 -22.07 -18.22
N LEU A 110 -25.82 -22.35 -16.91
CA LEU A 110 -26.30 -23.62 -16.36
C LEU A 110 -27.83 -23.69 -16.31
N SER A 111 -28.53 -22.57 -16.11
CA SER A 111 -30.00 -22.53 -16.15
C SER A 111 -30.58 -22.65 -17.56
N ASP A 112 -29.81 -22.30 -18.58
CA ASP A 112 -30.22 -22.40 -19.99
C ASP A 112 -30.03 -23.81 -20.58
N ILE A 113 -29.51 -24.78 -19.80
CA ILE A 113 -29.40 -26.18 -20.22
C ILE A 113 -30.78 -26.86 -20.11
N PRO A 114 -31.38 -27.33 -21.22
CA PRO A 114 -32.69 -27.99 -21.18
C PRO A 114 -32.66 -29.24 -20.28
N SER A 115 -33.68 -29.40 -19.44
CA SER A 115 -33.81 -30.48 -18.45
C SER A 115 -33.77 -31.89 -19.04
N GLU A 116 -33.98 -32.05 -20.35
CA GLU A 116 -33.94 -33.34 -21.05
C GLU A 116 -32.57 -34.04 -21.05
N LYS A 117 -31.46 -33.32 -20.86
CA LYS A 117 -30.12 -33.95 -20.84
C LYS A 117 -29.65 -34.42 -19.47
N VAL A 118 -30.35 -34.08 -18.39
CA VAL A 118 -29.97 -34.47 -17.02
C VAL A 118 -30.58 -35.83 -16.61
N GLY A 119 -31.63 -36.29 -17.31
CA GLY A 119 -32.36 -37.52 -16.98
C GLY A 119 -31.88 -38.83 -17.62
N ALA A 120 -30.97 -38.80 -18.61
CA ALA A 120 -30.71 -39.99 -19.45
C ALA A 120 -29.56 -40.90 -18.98
N LYS A 121 -29.28 -41.00 -17.68
CA LYS A 121 -28.32 -41.97 -17.13
C LYS A 121 -28.76 -42.70 -15.84
N SER A 122 -30.04 -42.66 -15.50
CA SER A 122 -30.59 -43.58 -14.49
C SER A 122 -31.47 -44.62 -15.18
N LEU A 123 -31.34 -45.88 -14.76
CA LEU A 123 -32.12 -47.06 -15.18
C LEU A 123 -31.61 -47.82 -16.41
N ARG A 124 -30.49 -48.54 -16.24
CA ARG A 124 -30.45 -49.98 -16.54
C ARG A 124 -29.75 -50.73 -15.42
N THR A 125 -30.45 -50.87 -14.29
CA THR A 125 -30.40 -52.12 -13.54
C THR A 125 -31.33 -53.08 -14.28
N LYS A 126 -30.84 -54.25 -14.68
CA LYS A 126 -31.61 -55.51 -14.66
C LYS A 126 -30.70 -56.67 -15.05
N TYR A 127 -30.45 -57.49 -14.02
CA TYR A 127 -30.09 -58.91 -13.97
C TYR A 127 -28.79 -59.36 -14.65
#